data_AF-A4YD36-F1
#
_entry.id   AF-A4YD36-F1
#
_cell.length_a   1.000
_cell.length_b   1.000
_cell.length_c   1.000
_cell.angle_alpha   90.00
_cell.angle_beta   90.00
_cell.angle_gamma   90.00
#
_symmetry.space_group_name_H-M   'P 1'
#
loop_
_entity.id
_entity.type
_entity.pdbx_description
1 polymer ?
#
loop_
_entity_poly.entity_id
_entity_poly.type
_entity_poly.pdbx_seq_one_letter_code
_entity_poly.pdbx_strand_id
1 'polypeptide(L)'
;MSTIRVIFGTNGDQGVIPVIYELIRSYRIGNIEVEASMDLLYDLVNPTIEFNGIRMTLDYFTDDEIRDQIMKLIRGEIYSQRSPKSPVIRDDKVISDGVFAS
;
A
#
# COMPACT_ATOMS: atom_id res chain seq x y z
N MET A 1 -2.23 20.69 -7.84
CA MET A 1 -3.20 19.81 -7.16
C MET A 1 -2.44 18.57 -6.78
N SER A 2 -2.43 18.19 -5.52
CA SER A 2 -1.68 17.02 -5.06
C SER A 2 -2.58 15.81 -5.12
N THR A 3 -2.08 14.68 -5.61
CA THR A 3 -2.90 13.47 -5.78
C THR A 3 -2.38 12.38 -4.86
N ILE A 4 -3.25 11.87 -3.98
CA ILE A 4 -3.03 10.65 -3.22
C ILE A 4 -3.63 9.51 -4.04
N ARG A 5 -2.80 8.58 -4.50
CA ARG A 5 -3.24 7.37 -5.18
C ARG A 5 -3.22 6.19 -4.23
N VAL A 6 -4.34 5.49 -4.13
CA VAL A 6 -4.47 4.24 -3.37
C VAL A 6 -4.50 3.09 -4.37
N ILE A 7 -3.49 2.23 -4.31
CA ILE A 7 -3.32 1.07 -5.18
C ILE A 7 -3.64 -0.18 -4.37
N PHE A 8 -4.52 -1.04 -4.87
CA PHE A 8 -4.90 -2.26 -4.18
C PHE A 8 -5.26 -3.39 -5.14
N GLY A 9 -5.09 -4.62 -4.66
CA GLY A 9 -5.44 -5.84 -5.38
C GLY A 9 -6.86 -6.30 -5.13
N THR A 10 -7.11 -7.60 -5.32
CA THR A 10 -8.44 -8.21 -5.12
C THR A 10 -8.97 -8.13 -3.69
N ASN A 11 -8.12 -7.82 -2.71
CA ASN A 11 -8.50 -7.66 -1.31
C ASN A 11 -9.10 -6.28 -0.99
N GLY A 12 -9.17 -5.37 -1.98
CA GLY A 12 -9.71 -4.03 -1.81
C GLY A 12 -8.78 -3.07 -1.07
N ASP A 13 -9.26 -1.86 -0.81
CA ASP A 13 -8.50 -0.80 -0.12
C ASP A 13 -8.45 -0.96 1.40
N GLN A 14 -9.09 -2.00 1.95
CA GLN A 14 -9.15 -2.29 3.38
C GLN A 14 -9.59 -1.10 4.27
N GLY A 15 -10.44 -0.21 3.75
CA GLY A 15 -10.95 0.94 4.51
C GLY A 15 -10.02 2.16 4.54
N VAL A 16 -8.91 2.14 3.78
CA VAL A 16 -7.95 3.24 3.70
C VAL A 16 -8.54 4.49 3.04
N ILE A 17 -9.36 4.32 2.00
CA ILE A 17 -9.95 5.46 1.29
C ILE A 17 -10.86 6.29 2.23
N PRO A 18 -11.81 5.70 2.98
CA PRO A 18 -12.56 6.42 4.01
C PRO A 18 -11.70 7.20 4.99
N VAL A 19 -10.61 6.59 5.48
CA VAL A 19 -9.67 7.24 6.43
C VAL A 19 -9.01 8.46 5.80
N ILE A 20 -8.59 8.39 4.55
CA ILE A 20 -8.00 9.53 3.83
C ILE A 20 -9.02 10.68 3.73
N TYR A 21 -10.26 10.40 3.36
CA TYR A 21 -11.31 11.43 3.28
C TYR A 21 -11.63 12.05 4.65
N GLU A 22 -11.67 11.23 5.71
CA GLU A 22 -11.87 11.70 7.09
C GLU A 22 -10.76 12.68 7.50
N LEU A 23 -9.50 12.35 7.21
CA LEU A 23 -8.35 13.20 7.51
C LEU A 23 -8.38 14.51 6.72
N ILE A 24 -8.61 14.45 5.41
CA ILE A 24 -8.72 15.64 4.55
C ILE A 24 -9.79 16.60 5.11
N ARG A 25 -10.95 16.06 5.48
CA ARG A 25 -12.05 16.83 6.06
C ARG A 25 -11.69 17.41 7.44
N SER A 26 -11.11 16.61 8.32
CA SER A 26 -10.82 16.98 9.71
C SER A 26 -9.75 18.08 9.81
N TYR A 27 -8.74 18.01 8.94
CA TYR A 27 -7.63 18.97 8.92
C TYR A 27 -7.80 20.08 7.87
N ARG A 28 -8.96 20.15 7.19
CA ARG A 28 -9.28 21.12 6.13
C ARG A 28 -8.18 21.21 5.07
N ILE A 29 -7.66 20.06 4.67
CA ILE A 29 -6.55 19.98 3.74
C ILE A 29 -7.09 20.26 2.34
N GLY A 30 -6.82 21.45 1.81
CA GLY A 30 -7.26 21.85 0.47
C GLY A 30 -6.40 21.23 -0.63
N ASN A 31 -6.98 21.10 -1.82
CA ASN A 31 -6.29 20.74 -3.08
C ASN A 31 -5.66 19.34 -3.13
N ILE A 32 -6.22 18.37 -2.39
CA ILE A 32 -5.88 16.95 -2.52
C ILE A 32 -6.98 16.22 -3.29
N GLU A 33 -6.57 15.52 -4.35
CA GLU A 33 -7.40 14.55 -5.07
C GLU A 33 -7.09 13.14 -4.58
N VAL A 34 -8.11 12.29 -4.42
CA VAL A 34 -7.94 10.89 -4.04
C VAL A 34 -8.26 10.02 -5.25
N GLU A 35 -7.25 9.36 -5.79
CA GLU A 35 -7.39 8.39 -6.87
C GLU A 35 -7.37 6.97 -6.29
N ALA A 36 -8.31 6.13 -6.73
CA ALA A 36 -8.32 4.70 -6.43
C ALA A 36 -7.94 3.91 -7.68
N SER A 37 -6.95 3.01 -7.56
CA SER A 37 -6.50 2.16 -8.65
C SER A 37 -6.52 0.70 -8.19
N MET A 38 -7.39 -0.08 -8.83
CA MET A 38 -7.40 -1.53 -8.64
C MET A 38 -6.47 -2.16 -9.67
N ASP A 39 -5.52 -2.95 -9.20
CA ASP A 39 -4.59 -3.71 -10.04
C ASP A 39 -4.74 -5.20 -9.77
N LEU A 40 -5.15 -5.96 -10.79
CA LEU A 40 -5.37 -7.40 -10.71
C LEU A 40 -4.08 -8.20 -10.54
N LEU A 41 -2.94 -7.62 -10.89
CA LEU A 41 -1.61 -8.23 -10.76
C LEU A 41 -0.89 -7.78 -9.49
N TYR A 42 -1.57 -7.02 -8.62
CA TYR A 42 -1.02 -6.54 -7.37
C TYR A 42 -0.80 -7.71 -6.40
N ASP A 43 0.45 -7.93 -6.01
CA ASP A 43 0.93 -9.11 -5.27
C ASP A 43 0.86 -8.95 -3.75
N LEU A 44 0.55 -7.76 -3.26
CA LEU A 44 0.48 -7.46 -1.82
C LEU A 44 -0.96 -7.59 -1.30
N VAL A 45 -1.08 -8.12 -0.09
CA VAL A 45 -2.38 -8.23 0.58
C VAL A 45 -2.94 -6.86 0.94
N ASN A 46 -2.06 -5.95 1.36
CA ASN A 46 -2.42 -4.64 1.87
C ASN A 46 -2.23 -3.54 0.80
N PRO A 47 -3.08 -2.50 0.83
CA PRO A 47 -3.01 -1.40 -0.12
C PRO A 47 -1.69 -0.61 0.00
N THR A 48 -1.30 0.03 -1.11
CA THR A 48 -0.18 0.97 -1.16
C THR A 48 -0.72 2.37 -1.42
N ILE A 49 -0.23 3.34 -0.66
CA ILE A 49 -0.45 4.76 -0.90
C ILE A 49 0.73 5.33 -1.67
N GLU A 50 0.44 6.08 -2.73
CA GLU A 50 1.40 6.90 -3.45
C GLU A 50 1.03 8.38 -3.34
N PHE A 51 1.97 9.21 -2.89
CA PHE A 51 1.80 10.67 -2.81
C PHE A 51 3.11 11.37 -3.14
N ASN A 52 3.10 12.30 -4.10
CA ASN A 52 4.28 13.04 -4.56
C ASN A 52 5.49 12.13 -4.92
N GLY A 53 5.22 10.97 -5.53
CA GLY A 53 6.26 9.99 -5.90
C GLY A 53 6.77 9.11 -4.74
N ILE A 54 6.31 9.34 -3.51
CA ILE A 54 6.59 8.49 -2.36
C ILE A 54 5.55 7.38 -2.31
N ARG A 55 6.01 6.13 -2.25
CA ARG A 55 5.16 4.94 -2.08
C ARG A 55 5.30 4.38 -0.67
N MET A 56 4.18 3.97 -0.09
CA MET A 56 4.09 3.33 1.22
C MET A 56 3.05 2.22 1.19
N THR A 57 3.49 0.97 1.34
CA THR A 57 2.60 -0.17 1.57
C THR A 57 2.14 -0.16 3.01
N LEU A 58 0.85 -0.33 3.23
CA LEU A 58 0.24 -0.27 4.56
C LEU A 58 0.29 -1.62 5.29
N ASP A 59 1.44 -2.28 5.22
CA ASP A 59 1.65 -3.61 5.78
C ASP A 59 1.73 -3.56 7.32
N TYR A 60 0.83 -4.30 7.98
CA TYR A 60 0.77 -4.46 9.44
C TYR A 60 0.48 -3.19 10.24
N PHE A 61 -0.11 -2.15 9.62
CA PHE A 61 -0.55 -0.97 10.35
C PHE A 61 -1.96 -1.14 10.90
N THR A 62 -2.16 -0.68 12.12
CA THR A 62 -3.48 -0.38 12.69
C THR A 62 -4.06 0.90 12.07
N ASP A 63 -5.38 1.09 12.14
CA ASP A 63 -6.06 2.30 11.64
C ASP A 63 -5.41 3.60 12.15
N ASP A 64 -5.01 3.63 13.43
CA ASP A 64 -4.36 4.80 14.03
C ASP A 64 -2.96 5.04 13.47
N GLU A 65 -2.19 3.98 13.19
CA GLU A 65 -0.90 4.10 12.51
C GLU A 65 -1.07 4.54 11.06
N ILE A 66 -2.07 4.02 10.34
CA ILE A 66 -2.41 4.46 8.98
C ILE A 66 -2.70 5.96 8.98
N ARG A 67 -3.49 6.46 9.94
CA ARG A 67 -3.77 7.89 10.09
C ARG A 67 -2.50 8.71 10.30
N ASP A 68 -1.64 8.29 11.22
CA ASP A 68 -0.38 8.97 11.50
C ASP A 68 0.53 9.01 10.27
N GLN A 69 0.65 7.89 9.54
CA GLN A 69 1.45 7.82 8.32
C GLN A 69 0.91 8.72 7.20
N ILE A 70 -0.40 8.73 6.97
CA ILE A 70 -1.02 9.61 5.97
C ILE A 70 -0.82 11.08 6.35
N MET A 71 -0.96 11.43 7.63
CA MET A 71 -0.75 12.81 8.09
C MET A 71 0.70 13.25 7.89
N LYS A 72 1.66 12.38 8.16
CA LYS A 72 3.06 12.63 7.83
C LYS A 72 3.21 12.85 6.32
N LEU A 73 2.60 11.99 5.49
CA LEU A 73 2.71 12.02 4.02
C LEU A 73 2.26 13.35 3.46
N ILE A 74 1.14 13.85 3.97
CA ILE A 74 0.60 15.14 3.57
C ILE A 74 1.47 16.31 4.04
N ARG A 75 2.12 16.21 5.20
CA ARG A 75 3.01 17.25 5.75
C ARG A 75 4.41 17.25 5.13
N GLY A 76 4.77 16.23 4.36
CA GLY A 76 6.11 16.11 3.77
C GLY A 76 7.20 15.75 4.79
N GLU A 77 6.82 15.14 5.92
CA GLU A 77 7.78 14.64 6.91
C GLU A 77 8.56 13.43 6.36
N ILE A 78 9.83 13.27 6.74
CA ILE A 78 10.72 12.22 6.22
C ILE A 78 10.37 10.85 6.83
N TYR A 79 10.18 9.83 5.99
CA TYR A 79 9.91 8.45 6.42
C TYR A 79 11.19 7.64 6.63
N SER A 80 11.19 6.85 7.71
CA SER A 80 11.94 5.59 7.70
C SER A 80 11.02 4.56 7.04
N GLN A 81 11.22 4.28 5.74
CA GLN A 81 10.57 3.12 5.13
C GLN A 81 11.05 1.89 5.90
N ARG A 82 10.15 1.25 6.67
CA ARG A 82 10.39 -0.14 7.03
C ARG A 82 10.44 -0.88 5.71
N SER A 83 11.61 -1.37 5.34
CA SER A 83 11.75 -2.21 4.16
C SER A 83 10.62 -3.24 4.19
N PRO A 84 9.84 -3.40 3.11
CA PRO A 84 8.86 -4.47 3.06
C PRO A 84 9.62 -5.75 3.42
N LYS A 85 9.19 -6.44 4.49
CA LYS A 85 9.74 -7.76 4.78
C LYS A 85 9.49 -8.55 3.50
N SER A 86 10.57 -8.98 2.85
CA SER A 86 10.51 -9.62 1.54
C SER A 86 9.32 -10.57 1.46
N PRO A 87 8.59 -10.62 0.33
CA PRO A 87 7.55 -11.61 0.16
C PRO A 87 8.13 -12.95 0.56
N VAL A 88 7.43 -13.69 1.42
CA VAL A 88 7.81 -15.05 1.77
C VAL A 88 7.89 -15.79 0.44
N ILE A 89 9.10 -15.99 -0.05
CA ILE A 89 9.38 -16.85 -1.19
C ILE A 89 8.91 -18.22 -0.72
N ARG A 90 7.68 -18.59 -1.12
CA ARG A 90 7.29 -19.98 -1.11
C ARG A 90 8.19 -20.63 -2.12
N ASP A 91 9.21 -21.29 -1.59
CA ASP A 91 10.08 -22.20 -2.31
C ASP A 91 9.15 -23.31 -2.84
N ASP A 92 8.53 -23.09 -3.99
CA ASP A 92 7.90 -24.15 -4.79
C ASP A 92 9.05 -25.00 -5.34
N LYS A 93 9.63 -25.80 -4.44
CA LYS A 93 10.49 -26.93 -4.79
C LYS A 93 9.62 -27.98 -5.47
N VAL A 94 9.19 -27.70 -6.69
CA VAL A 94 8.97 -28.76 -7.68
C VAL A 94 10.37 -29.14 -8.16
N ILE A 95 11.06 -29.96 -7.36
CA ILE A 95 12.12 -30.80 -7.89
C ILE A 95 11.38 -31.79 -8.79
N SER A 96 11.34 -31.48 -10.08
CA SER A 96 11.05 -32.46 -11.13
C SER A 96 12.20 -33.46 -11.06
N ASP A 97 11.98 -34.55 -10.34
CA ASP A 97 12.80 -35.76 -10.51
C ASP A 97 12.58 -36.21 -11.94
N GLY A 98 13.51 -35.81 -12.81
CA GLY A 98 13.68 -36.34 -14.14
C GLY A 98 13.95 -37.83 -14.03
N VAL A 99 12.89 -38.64 -14.06
CA VAL A 99 13.00 -40.07 -14.33
C VAL A 99 13.26 -40.18 -15.82
N PHE A 100 14.56 -40.27 -16.15
CA PHE A 100 15.00 -40.72 -17.46
C PHE A 100 14.43 -42.12 -17.71
N ALA A 101 13.84 -42.27 -18.90
CA ALA A 101 13.50 -43.56 -19.46
C ALA A 101 14.73 -44.47 -19.52
N SER A 102 14.61 -45.68 -18.97
CA SER A 102 15.26 -46.95 -19.38
C SER A 102 14.71 -48.08 -18.51
#